data_AF-A0A7K3QRX1-F1
#
_entry.id   AF-A0A7K3QRX1-F1
#
_cell.length_a   1.000
_cell.length_b   1.000
_cell.length_c   1.000
_cell.angle_alpha   90.00
_cell.angle_beta   90.00
_cell.angle_gamma   90.00
#
_symmetry.space_group_name_H-M   'P 1'
#
loop_
_entity.id
_entity.type
_entity.pdbx_description
1 polymer ?
#
loop_
_entity_poly.entity_id
_entity_poly.type
_entity_poly.pdbx_seq_one_letter_code
_entity_poly.pdbx_strand_id
1 'polypeptide(L)' 'WGTTLLAATPGRALAPAFGGASRARHRASGAAELAPGSVESVRRDVDTGEDLRVALALGVGPYTAAASASWTAPVPLAGQ' A
#
# COMPACT_ATOMS: atom_id res chain seq x y z
N TRP A 1 -5.97 -8.81 -2.10
CA TRP A 1 -5.13 -7.79 -2.75
C TRP A 1 -4.04 -7.39 -1.76
N GLY A 2 -2.93 -6.81 -2.19
CA GLY A 2 -1.84 -6.52 -1.26
C GLY A 2 -0.79 -5.61 -1.88
N THR A 3 -0.27 -4.72 -1.05
CA THR A 3 0.80 -3.81 -1.41
C THR A 3 2.08 -4.59 -1.69
N THR A 4 2.61 -4.43 -2.89
CA THR A 4 3.87 -5.04 -3.30
C THR A 4 4.80 -3.95 -3.79
N LEU A 5 5.89 -3.76 -3.05
CA LEU A 5 7.01 -2.94 -3.49
C LEU A 5 8.04 -3.85 -4.14
N LEU A 6 8.45 -3.51 -5.36
CA LEU A 6 9.57 -4.16 -6.04
C LEU A 6 10.75 -3.19 -6.06
N ALA A 7 11.89 -3.62 -5.51
CA ALA A 7 13.12 -2.86 -5.50
C ALA A 7 14.28 -3.67 -6.08
N ALA A 8 15.28 -2.96 -6.61
CA ALA A 8 16.51 -3.55 -7.10
C ALA A 8 17.68 -2.63 -6.75
N THR A 9 18.87 -3.21 -6.61
CA THR A 9 20.11 -2.45 -6.44
C THR A 9 20.44 -1.67 -7.73
N PRO A 10 21.24 -0.60 -7.65
CA PRO A 10 21.70 0.13 -8.83
C PRO A 10 22.29 -0.79 -9.90
N GLY A 11 22.03 -0.47 -11.17
CA GLY A 11 22.52 -1.24 -12.32
C GLY A 11 21.73 -2.52 -12.62
N ARG A 12 20.70 -2.86 -11.83
CA ARG A 12 19.80 -3.99 -12.12
C ARG A 12 18.45 -3.51 -12.64
N ALA A 13 18.06 -3.99 -13.82
CA ALA A 13 16.76 -3.69 -14.39
C ALA A 13 15.63 -4.37 -13.58
N LEU A 14 14.56 -3.62 -13.34
CA LEU A 14 13.31 -4.14 -12.78
C LEU A 14 12.46 -4.77 -13.90
N ALA A 15 11.79 -5.87 -13.59
CA ALA A 15 10.79 -6.51 -14.45
C ALA A 15 9.41 -6.46 -13.75
N PRO A 16 8.73 -5.30 -13.76
CA PRO A 16 7.51 -5.11 -12.98
C PRO A 16 6.33 -5.92 -13.53
N ALA A 17 5.69 -6.72 -12.68
CA ALA A 17 4.45 -7.44 -12.96
C ALA A 17 3.36 -7.07 -11.92
N PHE A 18 3.01 -5.79 -11.83
CA PHE A 18 2.01 -5.27 -10.89
C PHE A 18 0.57 -5.67 -11.24
N GLY A 19 -0.36 -5.43 -10.31
CA GLY A 19 -1.77 -5.84 -10.39
C GLY A 19 -2.07 -7.09 -9.54
N GLY A 20 -3.16 -7.80 -9.87
CA GLY A 20 -3.55 -9.02 -9.15
C GLY A 20 -2.41 -10.04 -9.03
N ALA A 21 -2.28 -10.65 -7.85
CA ALA A 21 -1.23 -11.62 -7.53
C ALA A 21 0.22 -11.15 -7.84
N SER A 22 0.49 -9.85 -7.82
CA SER A 22 1.82 -9.26 -8.11
C SER A 22 2.93 -9.86 -7.25
N ARG A 23 2.73 -9.99 -5.93
CA ARG A 23 3.67 -10.64 -4.99
C ARG A 23 4.18 -12.00 -5.50
N ALA A 24 3.27 -12.87 -5.95
CA ALA A 24 3.62 -14.20 -6.45
C ALA A 24 4.40 -14.11 -7.78
N ARG A 25 3.98 -13.21 -8.69
CA ARG A 25 4.66 -12.98 -9.97
C ARG A 25 6.07 -12.44 -9.79
N HIS A 26 6.29 -11.50 -8.87
CA HIS A 26 7.62 -10.98 -8.56
C HIS A 26 8.51 -12.04 -7.89
N ARG A 27 7.96 -12.87 -7.01
CA ARG A 27 8.72 -13.99 -6.43
C ARG A 27 9.13 -15.00 -7.50
N ALA A 28 8.23 -15.34 -8.42
CA ALA A 28 8.53 -16.22 -9.56
C ALA A 28 9.55 -15.61 -10.53
N SER A 29 9.63 -14.28 -10.65
CA SER A 29 10.65 -13.59 -11.46
C SER A 29 12.03 -13.53 -10.78
N GLY A 30 12.20 -14.15 -9.60
CA GLY A 30 13.46 -14.21 -8.87
C GLY A 30 13.67 -13.10 -7.83
N ALA A 31 12.65 -12.29 -7.54
CA ALA A 31 12.75 -11.32 -6.44
C ALA A 31 12.75 -12.03 -5.09
N ALA A 32 13.70 -11.66 -4.22
CA ALA A 32 13.72 -12.12 -2.84
C ALA A 32 12.67 -11.35 -2.01
N GLU A 33 11.98 -12.07 -1.13
CA GLU A 33 10.96 -11.48 -0.27
C GLU A 33 11.59 -10.81 0.95
N LEU A 34 11.27 -9.54 1.16
CA LEU A 34 11.71 -8.77 2.32
C LEU A 34 10.67 -8.90 3.44
N ALA A 35 11.11 -9.28 4.64
CA ALA A 35 10.27 -9.35 5.84
C ALA A 35 10.77 -8.43 6.97
N PRO A 36 10.97 -7.12 6.74
CA PRO A 36 11.30 -6.18 7.80
C PRO A 36 10.12 -6.01 8.77
N GLY A 37 10.42 -5.75 10.03
CA GLY A 37 9.44 -5.28 11.02
C GLY A 37 9.16 -3.78 10.86
N SER A 38 8.09 -3.29 11.49
CA SER A 38 7.72 -1.86 11.54
C SER A 38 7.51 -1.20 10.17
N VAL A 39 6.86 -1.91 9.26
CA VAL A 39 6.58 -1.44 7.88
C VAL A 39 5.08 -1.38 7.59
N GLU A 40 4.26 -1.22 8.62
CA GLU A 40 2.81 -1.17 8.51
C GLU A 40 2.34 -0.07 7.55
N SER A 41 3.04 1.09 7.55
CA SER A 41 2.77 2.19 6.62
C SER A 41 3.06 1.84 5.16
N VAL A 42 4.07 1.00 4.90
CA VAL A 42 4.45 0.58 3.53
C VAL A 42 3.58 -0.58 3.05
N ARG A 43 2.99 -1.37 3.95
CA ARG A 43 2.15 -2.53 3.58
C ARG A 43 0.69 -2.18 3.31
N ARG A 44 0.32 -0.90 3.43
CA ARG A 44 -1.08 -0.46 3.38
C ARG A 44 -1.28 0.63 2.33
N ASP A 45 -1.50 0.20 1.10
CA ASP A 45 -2.02 1.10 0.06
C ASP A 45 -3.41 1.62 0.46
N VAL A 46 -3.72 2.83 0.00
CA VAL A 46 -4.99 3.50 0.25
C VAL A 46 -5.81 3.51 -1.04
N ASP A 47 -6.62 2.46 -1.23
CA ASP A 47 -7.50 2.33 -2.39
C ASP A 47 -8.94 2.77 -2.08
N THR A 48 -9.35 2.63 -0.81
CA THR A 48 -10.71 2.94 -0.36
C THR A 48 -10.72 3.99 0.75
N GLY A 49 -11.91 4.52 1.05
CA GLY A 49 -12.08 5.40 2.19
C GLY A 49 -11.77 4.70 3.53
N GLU A 50 -12.05 3.41 3.66
CA GLU A 50 -11.67 2.67 4.87
C GLU A 50 -10.16 2.60 5.03
N ASP A 51 -9.43 2.36 3.94
CA ASP A 51 -7.97 2.37 3.97
C ASP A 51 -7.40 3.74 4.35
N LEU A 52 -8.04 4.83 3.86
CA LEU A 52 -7.62 6.19 4.22
C LEU A 52 -7.80 6.46 5.72
N ARG A 53 -8.89 5.99 6.34
CA ARG A 53 -9.09 6.13 7.79
C ARG A 53 -7.99 5.41 8.58
N VAL A 54 -7.61 4.21 8.15
CA VAL A 54 -6.52 3.46 8.78
C VAL A 54 -5.18 4.17 8.58
N ALA A 55 -4.90 4.68 7.38
CA ALA A 55 -3.67 5.42 7.10
C ALA A 55 -3.57 6.69 7.95
N LEU A 56 -4.67 7.43 8.12
CA LEU A 56 -4.72 8.62 8.99
C LEU A 56 -4.38 8.27 10.45
N ALA A 57 -4.87 7.13 10.96
CA ALA A 57 -4.55 6.66 12.30
C ALA A 57 -3.08 6.20 12.46
N LEU A 58 -2.49 5.66 11.40
CA LEU A 58 -1.06 5.30 11.37
C LEU A 58 -0.12 6.52 11.28
N GLY A 59 -0.65 7.67 10.85
CA GLY A 59 0.10 8.89 10.62
C GLY A 59 0.48 9.05 9.14
N VAL A 60 -0.15 10.03 8.48
CA VAL A 60 0.13 10.39 7.08
C VAL A 60 1.01 11.64 6.98
N GLY A 61 1.59 11.86 5.81
CA GLY A 61 2.32 13.09 5.50
C GLY A 61 1.42 14.34 5.46
N PRO A 62 2.03 15.54 5.49
CA PRO A 62 1.31 16.81 5.66
C PRO A 62 0.33 17.11 4.52
N TYR A 63 0.67 16.72 3.29
CA TYR A 63 -0.20 16.94 2.13
C TYR A 63 -1.48 16.10 2.19
N THR A 64 -1.36 14.82 2.56
CA THR A 64 -2.51 13.92 2.74
C THR A 64 -3.37 14.36 3.91
N ALA A 65 -2.76 14.79 5.02
CA ALA A 65 -3.48 15.34 6.17
C ALA A 65 -4.29 16.59 5.79
N ALA A 66 -3.68 17.54 5.08
CA ALA A 66 -4.36 18.75 4.63
C ALA A 66 -5.51 18.46 3.66
N ALA A 67 -5.29 17.57 2.68
CA ALA A 67 -6.31 17.19 1.71
C ALA A 67 -7.48 16.41 2.35
N SER A 68 -7.22 15.67 3.43
CA SER A 68 -8.23 14.88 4.13
C SER A 68 -8.98 15.66 5.21
N ALA A 69 -8.57 16.89 5.53
CA ALA A 69 -9.13 17.67 6.64
C ALA A 69 -10.63 18.00 6.46
N SER A 70 -11.09 18.16 5.22
CA SER A 70 -12.50 18.37 4.88
C SER A 70 -13.24 17.08 4.51
N TRP A 71 -12.56 15.93 4.52
CA TRP A 71 -13.13 14.68 4.06
C TRP A 71 -14.04 14.08 5.14
N THR A 72 -15.35 14.23 4.96
CA THR A 72 -16.36 13.49 5.71
C THR A 72 -16.76 12.27 4.90
N ALA A 73 -16.06 11.16 5.13
CA ALA A 73 -16.39 9.90 4.48
C ALA A 73 -17.82 9.45 4.87
N PRO A 74 -18.63 8.94 3.94
CA PRO A 74 -19.90 8.31 4.30
C PRO A 74 -19.67 7.22 5.35
N VAL A 75 -20.51 7.19 6.39
CA VAL A 75 -20.56 6.08 7.34
C VAL A 75 -20.99 4.84 6.53
N PRO A 76 -20.28 3.71 6.60
CA PRO A 76 -20.71 2.49 5.93
C PRO A 76 -22.12 2.15 6.42
N LEU A 77 -23.06 1.90 5.51
CA LEU A 77 -24.34 1.33 5.90
C LEU A 77 -24.05 -0.03 6.53
N ALA A 78 -24.39 -0.17 7.81
CA ALA A 78 -24.25 -1.43 8.51
C ALA A 78 -25.19 -2.46 7.86
N GLY A 79 -24.61 -3.48 7.22
CA GLY A 79 -25.27 -4.73 6.86
C GLY A 79 -26.17 -4.69 5.62
N GLN A 80 -25.77 -5.45 4.60
CA GLN A 80 -26.65 -6.34 3.84
C GLN A 80 -25.89 -7.66 3.65
#